data_AF-A0A9L0SU24-F1
#
_entry.id   AF-A0A9L0SU24-F1
#
_cell.length_a   1.000
_cell.length_b   1.000
_cell.length_c   1.000
_cell.angle_alpha   90.00
_cell.angle_beta   90.00
_cell.angle_gamma   90.00
#
_symmetry.space_group_name_H-M   'P 1'
#
loop_
_entity.id
_entity.type
_entity.pdbx_description
1 polymer ?
#
loop_
_entity_poly.entity_id
_entity_poly.type
_entity_poly.pdbx_seq_one_letter_code
_entity_poly.pdbx_strand_id
1 'polypeptide(L)'
;MSSKRLHYDSALKRKVIVYAEMHGNRAAGRTFDISEANIRRWRNDRNSIFSCKATTKCFTGPKKGRYPQVDEAVLHFVSETCAKGLPVTRQAMQLKAGEIAKTLGIDETKFKATRGWCDRFMRRAGLSLRRPTSFCPKLPADVKRKTAVEHSFQKCCVTSTLTDTKGAVVWKSAHLGRCGLGSGPEESVSEFEVL
;
A
#
# COMPACT_ATOMS: atom_id res chain seq x y z
N MET A 1 -30.74 7.06 -23.12
CA MET A 1 -30.38 7.96 -22.01
C MET A 1 -29.27 7.30 -21.19
N SER A 2 -28.06 7.84 -21.18
CA SER A 2 -26.98 7.32 -20.32
C SER A 2 -27.24 7.77 -18.88
N SER A 3 -27.56 6.83 -17.99
CA SER A 3 -27.74 7.14 -16.57
C SER A 3 -26.41 7.60 -15.97
N LYS A 4 -26.41 8.74 -15.26
CA LYS A 4 -25.23 9.21 -14.53
C LYS A 4 -24.86 8.17 -13.46
N ARG A 5 -23.56 7.86 -13.33
CA ARG A 5 -23.06 6.97 -12.28
C ARG A 5 -23.08 7.70 -10.93
N LEU A 6 -23.86 7.19 -9.98
CA LEU A 6 -23.99 7.76 -8.63
C LEU A 6 -23.21 6.94 -7.60
N HIS A 7 -22.69 7.65 -6.59
CA HIS A 7 -22.03 7.07 -5.43
C HIS A 7 -22.83 7.39 -4.17
N TYR A 8 -23.22 6.37 -3.43
CA TYR A 8 -24.04 6.50 -2.23
C TYR A 8 -23.22 6.21 -0.97
N ASP A 9 -23.42 7.01 0.08
CA ASP A 9 -22.84 6.77 1.39
C ASP A 9 -23.43 5.52 2.06
N SER A 10 -22.61 4.81 2.84
CA SER A 10 -23.05 3.65 3.61
C SER A 10 -24.20 3.97 4.56
N ALA A 11 -24.27 5.18 5.12
CA ALA A 11 -25.39 5.62 5.95
C ALA A 11 -26.73 5.55 5.21
N LEU A 12 -26.78 6.11 3.99
CA LEU A 12 -27.97 6.05 3.14
C LEU A 12 -28.29 4.60 2.78
N LYS A 13 -27.29 3.80 2.40
CA LYS A 13 -27.50 2.38 2.08
C LYS A 13 -28.12 1.62 3.25
N ARG A 14 -27.67 1.85 4.49
CA ARG A 14 -28.26 1.24 5.70
C ARG A 14 -29.73 1.60 5.87
N LYS A 15 -30.06 2.90 5.77
CA LYS A 15 -31.45 3.38 5.87
C LYS A 15 -32.35 2.71 4.83
N VAL A 16 -31.87 2.62 3.59
CA VAL A 16 -32.58 1.97 2.49
C VAL A 16 -32.75 0.48 2.72
N ILE A 17 -31.73 -0.22 3.23
CA ILE A 17 -31.81 -1.65 3.55
C ILE A 17 -32.86 -1.92 4.63
N VAL A 18 -32.83 -1.17 5.75
CA VAL A 18 -33.81 -1.34 6.84
C VAL A 18 -35.24 -1.10 6.33
N TYR A 19 -35.43 -0.05 5.52
CA TYR A 19 -36.73 0.21 4.92
C TYR A 19 -37.16 -0.88 3.93
N ALA A 20 -36.24 -1.41 3.12
CA ALA A 20 -36.53 -2.48 2.17
C ALA A 20 -36.82 -3.83 2.85
N GLU A 21 -36.27 -4.07 4.04
CA GLU A 21 -36.59 -5.25 4.86
C GLU A 21 -38.04 -5.19 5.38
N MET A 22 -38.54 -3.98 5.70
CA MET A 22 -39.90 -3.78 6.20
C MET A 22 -40.96 -3.67 5.09
N HIS A 23 -40.65 -2.98 3.98
CA HIS A 23 -41.65 -2.61 2.95
C HIS A 23 -41.39 -3.24 1.57
N GLY A 24 -40.29 -3.97 1.40
CA GLY A 24 -39.87 -4.57 0.14
C GLY A 24 -39.07 -3.62 -0.78
N ASN A 25 -38.33 -4.22 -1.72
CA ASN A 25 -37.35 -3.49 -2.54
C ASN A 25 -38.01 -2.44 -3.47
N ARG A 26 -39.17 -2.76 -4.06
CA ARG A 26 -39.88 -1.84 -4.98
C ARG A 26 -40.43 -0.61 -4.26
N ALA A 27 -40.92 -0.77 -3.02
CA ALA A 27 -41.36 0.36 -2.20
C ALA A 27 -40.16 1.25 -1.82
N ALA A 28 -39.05 0.65 -1.42
CA ALA A 28 -37.80 1.37 -1.16
C ALA A 28 -37.32 2.16 -2.38
N GLY A 29 -37.36 1.55 -3.58
CA GLY A 29 -36.94 2.22 -4.80
C GLY A 29 -37.76 3.48 -5.11
N ARG A 30 -39.09 3.41 -4.92
CA ARG A 30 -39.97 4.58 -5.07
C ARG A 30 -39.74 5.65 -4.01
N THR A 31 -39.43 5.24 -2.78
CA THR A 31 -39.28 6.17 -1.64
C THR A 31 -37.96 6.94 -1.69
N PHE A 32 -36.88 6.29 -2.12
CA PHE A 32 -35.52 6.86 -2.11
C PHE A 32 -35.02 7.26 -3.49
N ASP A 33 -35.81 7.08 -4.55
CA ASP A 33 -35.41 7.26 -5.95
C ASP A 33 -34.13 6.49 -6.31
N ILE A 34 -34.10 5.21 -5.93
CA ILE A 34 -32.97 4.31 -6.17
C ILE A 34 -33.47 3.10 -6.93
N SER A 35 -32.73 2.69 -7.97
CA SER A 35 -33.09 1.50 -8.72
C SER A 35 -33.17 0.25 -7.83
N GLU A 36 -34.20 -0.57 -8.05
CA GLU A 36 -34.42 -1.83 -7.31
C GLU A 36 -33.16 -2.71 -7.35
N ALA A 37 -32.46 -2.75 -8.49
CA ALA A 37 -31.23 -3.51 -8.67
C ALA A 37 -30.10 -3.09 -7.70
N ASN A 38 -29.99 -1.79 -7.39
CA ASN A 38 -29.03 -1.31 -6.38
C ASN A 38 -29.44 -1.77 -4.98
N ILE A 39 -30.73 -1.68 -4.66
CA ILE A 39 -31.29 -2.07 -3.35
C ILE A 39 -31.06 -3.57 -3.12
N ARG A 40 -31.38 -4.40 -4.11
CA ARG A 40 -31.13 -5.84 -4.07
C ARG A 40 -29.65 -6.16 -3.86
N ARG A 41 -28.74 -5.50 -4.59
CA ARG A 41 -27.29 -5.66 -4.39
C ARG A 41 -26.88 -5.27 -2.97
N TRP A 42 -27.36 -4.15 -2.44
CA TRP A 42 -27.01 -3.70 -1.10
C TRP A 42 -27.53 -4.63 0.00
N ARG A 43 -28.70 -5.26 -0.20
CA ARG A 43 -29.20 -6.30 0.71
C ARG A 43 -28.30 -7.53 0.71
N ASN A 44 -27.78 -7.95 -0.44
CA ASN A 44 -26.81 -9.05 -0.49
C ASN A 44 -25.50 -8.68 0.23
N ASP A 45 -25.05 -7.43 0.09
CA ASP A 45 -23.83 -6.91 0.73
C ASP A 45 -24.09 -6.34 2.14
N ARG A 46 -25.23 -6.65 2.77
CA ARG A 46 -25.71 -6.02 4.02
C ARG A 46 -24.63 -6.00 5.10
N ASN A 47 -24.07 -7.16 5.44
CA ASN A 47 -23.10 -7.28 6.53
C ASN A 47 -21.87 -6.39 6.28
N SER A 48 -21.39 -6.32 5.04
CA SER A 48 -20.27 -5.46 4.64
C SER A 48 -20.60 -3.96 4.76
N ILE A 49 -21.81 -3.55 4.38
CA ILE A 49 -22.27 -2.15 4.45
C ILE A 49 -22.47 -1.70 5.90
N PHE A 50 -22.98 -2.57 6.76
CA PHE A 50 -23.18 -2.28 8.18
C PHE A 50 -21.86 -2.25 8.96
N SER A 51 -20.88 -3.07 8.59
CA SER A 51 -19.56 -3.13 9.24
C SER A 51 -18.66 -1.92 8.92
N CYS A 52 -18.94 -1.18 7.85
CA CYS A 52 -18.09 -0.05 7.41
C CYS A 52 -18.35 1.27 8.18
N LYS A 53 -17.62 2.34 7.84
CA LYS A 53 -17.95 3.70 8.32
C LYS A 53 -19.16 4.25 7.55
N ALA A 54 -19.93 5.12 8.20
CA ALA A 54 -21.12 5.74 7.62
C ALA A 54 -20.82 6.56 6.34
N THR A 55 -19.64 7.18 6.27
CA THR A 55 -19.14 8.01 5.16
C THR A 55 -18.51 7.22 4.01
N THR A 56 -18.42 5.89 4.13
CA THR A 56 -17.82 5.05 3.09
C THR A 56 -18.73 5.00 1.86
N LYS A 57 -18.28 5.56 0.73
CA LYS A 57 -19.03 5.51 -0.55
C LYS A 57 -18.74 4.26 -1.38
N CYS A 58 -17.53 3.74 -1.27
CA CYS A 58 -17.06 2.57 -1.98
C CYS A 58 -16.17 1.72 -1.08
N PHE A 59 -16.23 0.41 -1.29
CA PHE A 59 -15.22 -0.49 -0.77
C PHE A 59 -13.95 -0.22 -1.60
N THR A 60 -13.01 0.51 -1.00
CA THR A 60 -11.69 0.73 -1.61
C THR A 60 -11.06 -0.64 -1.84
N GLY A 61 -10.44 -0.84 -3.00
CA GLY A 61 -9.99 -2.15 -3.49
C GLY A 61 -9.01 -2.90 -2.56
N PRO A 62 -8.53 -4.08 -2.97
CA PRO A 62 -7.73 -4.96 -2.13
C PRO A 62 -6.64 -4.23 -1.35
N LYS A 63 -6.63 -4.42 -0.02
CA LYS A 63 -5.60 -3.82 0.86
C LYS A 63 -4.20 -4.33 0.50
N LYS A 64 -4.11 -5.54 -0.05
CA LYS A 64 -2.88 -6.18 -0.53
C LYS A 64 -2.84 -6.23 -2.06
N GLY A 65 -1.64 -6.25 -2.64
CA GLY A 65 -1.48 -6.51 -4.06
C GLY A 65 -1.74 -7.94 -4.48
N ARG A 66 -1.76 -8.14 -5.79
CA ARG A 66 -1.87 -9.48 -6.39
C ARG A 66 -0.71 -10.38 -5.97
N TYR A 67 0.46 -9.77 -5.73
CA TYR A 67 1.66 -10.43 -5.24
C TYR A 67 2.15 -9.72 -3.96
N PRO A 68 1.59 -10.08 -2.79
CA PRO A 68 1.97 -9.47 -1.52
C PRO A 68 3.46 -9.63 -1.20
N GLN A 69 4.07 -10.74 -1.60
CA GLN A 69 5.49 -11.03 -1.40
C GLN A 69 6.39 -10.00 -2.09
N VAL A 70 6.01 -9.58 -3.30
CA VAL A 70 6.72 -8.53 -4.04
C VAL A 70 6.53 -7.18 -3.36
N ASP A 71 5.30 -6.87 -2.93
CA ASP A 71 5.01 -5.62 -2.20
C ASP A 71 5.85 -5.54 -0.90
N GLU A 72 5.91 -6.61 -0.11
CA GLU A 72 6.65 -6.68 1.17
C GLU A 72 8.17 -6.51 0.96
N ALA A 73 8.76 -7.23 0.00
CA ALA A 73 10.19 -7.13 -0.27
C ALA A 73 10.59 -5.75 -0.84
N VAL A 74 9.74 -5.12 -1.67
CA VAL A 74 9.99 -3.75 -2.14
C VAL A 74 9.86 -2.75 -1.01
N LEU A 75 8.91 -2.93 -0.09
CA LEU A 75 8.75 -2.07 1.07
C LEU A 75 9.97 -2.14 2.01
N HIS A 76 10.53 -3.33 2.20
CA HIS A 76 11.78 -3.51 2.94
C HIS A 76 12.92 -2.71 2.30
N PHE A 77 13.13 -2.88 0.99
CA PHE A 77 14.12 -2.13 0.22
C PHE A 77 13.94 -0.61 0.35
N VAL A 78 12.70 -0.11 0.26
CA VAL A 78 12.41 1.32 0.44
C VAL A 78 12.81 1.78 1.83
N SER A 79 12.45 1.02 2.86
CA SER A 79 12.73 1.35 4.25
C SER A 79 14.23 1.40 4.53
N GLU A 80 14.99 0.41 4.05
CA GLU A 80 16.46 0.39 4.17
C GLU A 80 17.12 1.56 3.44
N THR A 81 16.65 1.88 2.24
CA THR A 81 17.23 2.98 1.44
C THR A 81 16.94 4.33 2.09
N CYS A 82 15.72 4.51 2.62
CA CYS A 82 15.36 5.70 3.39
C CYS A 82 16.14 5.80 4.71
N ALA A 83 16.40 4.68 5.40
CA ALA A 83 17.22 4.66 6.61
C ALA A 83 18.67 5.10 6.34
N LYS A 84 19.18 4.85 5.14
CA LYS A 84 20.49 5.34 4.65
C LYS A 84 20.46 6.82 4.23
N GLY A 85 19.33 7.50 4.36
CA GLY A 85 19.15 8.89 3.93
C GLY A 85 19.09 9.07 2.42
N LEU A 86 18.98 7.98 1.65
CA LEU A 86 18.95 8.04 0.19
C LEU A 86 17.50 8.16 -0.31
N PRO A 87 17.24 9.06 -1.27
CA PRO A 87 15.92 9.16 -1.87
C PRO A 87 15.67 7.95 -2.76
N VAL A 88 14.52 7.29 -2.57
CA VAL A 88 14.07 6.25 -3.50
C VAL A 88 13.26 6.93 -4.61
N THR A 89 13.43 6.48 -5.86
CA THR A 89 12.61 6.93 -6.99
C THR A 89 11.60 5.84 -7.38
N ARG A 90 10.58 6.20 -8.16
CA ARG A 90 9.65 5.22 -8.73
C ARG A 90 10.36 4.19 -9.59
N GLN A 91 11.30 4.63 -10.42
CA GLN A 91 12.06 3.74 -11.29
C GLN A 91 12.86 2.72 -10.46
N ALA A 92 13.49 3.15 -9.36
CA ALA A 92 14.18 2.24 -8.44
C ALA A 92 13.22 1.18 -7.86
N MET A 93 12.03 1.58 -7.43
CA MET A 93 11.01 0.62 -6.96
C MET A 93 10.56 -0.35 -8.06
N GLN A 94 10.40 0.12 -9.30
CA GLN A 94 9.98 -0.72 -10.42
C GLN A 94 11.06 -1.74 -10.80
N LEU A 95 12.33 -1.32 -10.84
CA LEU A 95 13.47 -2.19 -11.08
C LEU A 95 13.56 -3.25 -9.99
N LYS A 96 13.49 -2.84 -8.72
CA LYS A 96 13.55 -3.77 -7.59
C LYS A 96 12.41 -4.77 -7.61
N ALA A 97 11.20 -4.33 -7.92
CA ALA A 97 10.03 -5.21 -8.05
C ALA A 97 10.20 -6.22 -9.18
N GLY A 98 10.80 -5.82 -10.30
CA GLY A 98 11.11 -6.71 -11.42
C GLY A 98 12.14 -7.79 -11.03
N GLU A 99 13.21 -7.41 -10.33
CA GLU A 99 14.20 -8.35 -9.79
C GLU A 99 13.53 -9.37 -8.86
N ILE A 100 12.73 -8.90 -7.90
CA ILE A 100 12.05 -9.76 -6.93
C ILE A 100 11.08 -10.72 -7.64
N ALA A 101 10.32 -10.23 -8.62
CA ALA A 101 9.42 -11.08 -9.39
C ALA A 101 10.16 -12.20 -10.12
N LYS A 102 11.32 -11.90 -10.71
CA LYS A 102 12.19 -12.90 -11.34
C LYS A 102 12.71 -13.92 -10.32
N THR A 103 13.17 -13.47 -9.16
CA THR A 103 13.65 -14.38 -8.10
C THR A 103 12.55 -15.30 -7.56
N LEU A 104 11.29 -14.84 -7.56
CA LEU A 104 10.12 -15.63 -7.15
C LEU A 104 9.56 -16.52 -8.27
N GLY A 105 10.17 -16.53 -9.45
CA GLY A 105 9.68 -17.31 -10.60
C GLY A 105 8.33 -16.81 -11.14
N ILE A 106 7.99 -15.54 -10.92
CA ILE A 106 6.76 -14.95 -11.44
C ILE A 106 7.00 -14.57 -12.90
N ASP A 107 6.20 -15.17 -13.78
CA ASP A 107 6.26 -14.91 -15.21
C ASP A 107 6.02 -13.43 -15.56
N GLU A 108 6.80 -12.92 -16.54
CA GLU A 108 6.76 -11.50 -16.94
C GLU A 108 5.41 -11.10 -17.55
N THR A 109 4.64 -12.06 -18.09
CA THR A 109 3.28 -11.79 -18.58
C THR A 109 2.28 -11.56 -17.44
N LYS A 110 2.53 -12.17 -16.27
CA LYS A 110 1.64 -12.12 -15.10
C LYS A 110 1.93 -10.94 -14.19
N PHE A 111 3.19 -10.54 -14.07
CA PHE A 111 3.59 -9.39 -13.26
C PHE A 111 4.45 -8.42 -14.04
N LYS A 112 3.94 -7.18 -14.16
CA LYS A 112 4.69 -6.05 -14.70
C LYS A 112 4.69 -4.91 -13.69
N ALA A 113 5.89 -4.47 -13.29
CA ALA A 113 6.10 -3.33 -12.41
C ALA A 113 5.81 -2.00 -13.14
N THR A 114 4.59 -1.83 -13.63
CA THR A 114 4.13 -0.63 -14.34
C THR A 114 4.04 0.57 -13.41
N ARG A 115 3.95 1.78 -13.98
CA ARG A 115 3.68 3.00 -13.21
C ARG A 115 2.40 2.85 -12.35
N GLY A 116 1.36 2.25 -12.91
CA GLY A 116 0.09 2.00 -12.20
C GLY A 116 0.22 0.98 -11.07
N TRP A 117 1.10 -0.02 -11.19
CA TRP A 117 1.44 -0.89 -10.07
C TRP A 117 2.13 -0.09 -8.95
N CYS A 118 3.17 0.69 -9.29
CA CYS A 118 3.91 1.51 -8.34
C CYS A 118 3.00 2.54 -7.61
N ASP A 119 2.08 3.19 -8.34
CA ASP A 119 1.05 4.08 -7.79
C ASP A 119 0.15 3.41 -6.76
N ARG A 120 -0.24 2.15 -6.99
CA ARG A 120 -1.10 1.39 -6.08
C ARG A 120 -0.28 0.87 -4.90
N PHE A 121 0.92 0.36 -5.15
CA PHE A 121 1.86 -0.07 -4.12
C PHE A 121 2.10 1.04 -3.10
N MET A 122 2.49 2.23 -3.54
CA MET A 122 2.74 3.35 -2.62
C MET A 122 1.51 3.73 -1.80
N ARG A 123 0.32 3.80 -2.42
CA ARG A 123 -0.94 4.07 -1.70
C ARG A 123 -1.25 3.01 -0.63
N ARG A 124 -0.96 1.74 -0.90
CA ARG A 124 -1.14 0.65 0.07
C ARG A 124 -0.11 0.70 1.20
N ALA A 125 1.13 1.02 0.87
CA ALA A 125 2.24 1.12 1.81
C ALA A 125 2.27 2.44 2.62
N GLY A 126 1.34 3.37 2.37
CA GLY A 126 1.34 4.68 3.02
C GLY A 126 2.49 5.61 2.57
N LEU A 127 3.14 5.30 1.44
CA LEU A 127 4.24 6.09 0.89
C LEU A 127 3.68 7.25 0.06
N SER A 128 4.38 8.39 0.11
CA SER A 128 4.06 9.56 -0.71
C SER A 128 5.31 10.08 -1.42
N LEU A 129 5.13 10.59 -2.63
CA LEU A 129 6.19 11.34 -3.31
C LEU A 129 6.26 12.73 -2.67
N ARG A 130 7.40 13.07 -2.09
CA ARG A 130 7.67 14.46 -1.70
C ARG A 130 8.48 15.10 -2.82
N ARG A 131 8.07 16.29 -3.27
CA ARG A 131 8.97 17.12 -4.08
C ARG A 131 10.17 17.47 -3.19
N PRO A 132 11.42 17.38 -3.68
CA PRO A 132 12.54 18.02 -3.01
C PRO A 132 12.16 19.49 -2.77
N THR A 133 12.22 19.93 -1.51
CA THR A 133 12.03 21.35 -1.22
C THR A 133 13.25 22.07 -1.79
N SER A 134 13.10 22.75 -2.93
CA SER A 134 14.20 23.49 -3.59
C SER A 134 14.58 24.78 -2.85
N PHE A 135 14.01 25.02 -1.68
CA PHE A 135 14.12 26.30 -1.00
C PHE A 135 13.99 26.11 0.50
N CYS A 136 15.12 26.14 1.21
CA CYS A 136 15.13 26.73 2.55
C CYS A 136 15.43 28.22 2.33
N PRO A 137 14.46 29.14 2.49
CA PRO A 137 14.82 30.52 2.78
C PRO A 137 15.75 30.47 4.00
N LYS A 138 16.92 31.12 3.93
CA LYS A 138 17.73 31.35 5.13
C LYS A 138 16.80 32.01 6.15
N LEU A 139 16.56 31.34 7.28
CA LEU A 139 15.81 31.92 8.38
C LEU A 139 16.50 33.25 8.73
N PRO A 140 15.79 34.40 8.72
CA PRO A 140 16.35 35.61 9.28
C PRO A 140 16.74 35.34 10.73
N ALA A 141 17.89 35.86 11.16
CA ALA A 141 18.55 35.51 12.42
C ALA A 141 17.73 35.81 13.69
N ASP A 142 16.51 36.33 13.58
CA ASP A 142 15.72 36.90 14.68
C ASP A 142 14.34 36.25 14.88
N VAL A 143 14.24 34.91 14.75
CA VAL A 143 12.99 34.20 15.06
C VAL A 143 13.11 33.42 16.36
N LYS A 144 12.54 33.96 17.44
CA LYS A 144 12.39 33.30 18.75
C LYS A 144 11.51 32.05 18.58
N ARG A 145 12.08 30.87 18.84
CA ARG A 145 11.42 29.56 18.67
C ARG A 145 10.24 29.42 19.65
N LYS A 146 9.02 29.28 19.14
CA LYS A 146 7.90 28.70 19.92
C LYS A 146 7.90 27.19 19.71
N THR A 147 7.97 26.46 20.81
CA THR A 147 7.92 24.98 20.86
C THR A 147 6.57 24.50 20.37
N ALA A 148 6.54 23.76 19.25
CA ALA A 148 5.37 23.02 18.81
C ALA A 148 5.67 21.52 18.92
N VAL A 149 4.72 20.81 19.52
CA VAL A 149 4.72 19.38 19.83
C VAL A 149 4.94 18.55 18.56
N GLU A 150 6.01 17.76 18.55
CA GLU A 150 6.34 16.82 17.49
C GLU A 150 5.45 15.58 17.60
N HIS A 151 4.43 15.47 16.73
CA HIS A 151 3.79 14.20 16.47
C HIS A 151 4.67 13.36 15.54
N SER A 152 5.14 12.21 16.05
CA SER A 152 5.97 11.23 15.36
C SER A 152 5.25 10.62 14.16
N PHE A 153 5.36 11.27 13.01
CA PHE A 153 5.07 10.65 11.72
C PHE A 153 6.36 10.08 11.16
N GLN A 154 6.48 8.75 11.14
CA GLN A 154 7.53 8.05 10.40
C GLN A 154 7.29 8.29 8.89
N LYS A 155 7.81 9.42 8.38
CA LYS A 155 7.63 9.89 7.00
C LYS A 155 8.85 9.49 6.17
N CYS A 156 8.83 8.29 5.60
CA CYS A 156 9.81 7.91 4.58
C CYS A 156 9.54 8.71 3.29
N CYS A 157 10.54 9.45 2.80
CA CYS A 157 10.45 10.33 1.63
C CYS A 157 11.00 9.68 0.35
N VAL A 158 10.22 9.74 -0.74
CA VAL A 158 10.56 9.26 -2.09
C VAL A 158 10.58 10.47 -3.03
N THR A 159 11.64 10.68 -3.82
CA THR A 159 11.74 11.82 -4.76
C THR A 159 11.41 11.39 -6.19
N SER A 160 10.95 12.33 -7.03
CA SER A 160 10.80 12.12 -8.47
C SER A 160 11.77 13.03 -9.22
N THR A 161 12.99 12.58 -9.44
CA THR A 161 13.84 13.16 -10.49
C THR A 161 13.58 12.40 -11.79
N LEU A 162 13.34 13.16 -12.85
CA LEU A 162 13.23 12.67 -14.21
C LEU A 162 14.40 13.30 -14.94
N THR A 163 15.50 12.56 -15.05
CA THR A 163 16.62 12.93 -15.92
C THR A 163 16.88 11.74 -16.82
N ASP A 164 16.50 11.94 -18.07
CA ASP A 164 16.84 11.09 -19.20
C ASP A 164 18.34 11.27 -19.46
N THR A 165 19.14 10.39 -18.88
CA THR A 165 20.56 10.27 -19.21
C THR A 165 20.88 8.79 -19.31
N LYS A 166 21.10 8.33 -20.55
CA LYS A 166 21.69 7.03 -20.87
C LYS A 166 23.02 6.91 -20.11
N GLY A 167 22.99 6.21 -18.99
CA GLY A 167 24.16 5.90 -18.18
C GLY A 167 23.93 4.55 -17.52
N ALA A 168 24.59 3.52 -18.03
CA ALA A 168 24.55 2.19 -17.46
C ALA A 168 25.17 2.22 -16.06
N VAL A 169 24.34 2.12 -15.02
CA VAL A 169 24.84 1.84 -13.67
C VAL A 169 25.01 0.33 -13.56
N VAL A 170 26.24 -0.13 -13.80
CA VAL A 170 26.67 -1.49 -13.50
C VAL A 170 26.75 -1.62 -11.98
N TRP A 171 25.74 -2.22 -11.36
CA TRP A 171 25.86 -2.72 -10.01
C TRP A 171 26.63 -4.05 -10.08
N LYS A 172 27.89 -4.04 -9.66
CA LYS A 172 28.65 -5.28 -9.47
C LYS A 172 27.92 -6.13 -8.45
N SER A 173 27.42 -7.29 -8.89
CA SER A 173 26.92 -8.35 -8.02
C SER A 173 27.98 -8.67 -6.97
N ALA A 174 27.69 -8.41 -5.70
CA ALA A 174 28.45 -9.01 -4.62
C ALA A 174 28.23 -10.52 -4.70
N HIS A 175 29.28 -11.25 -5.05
CA HIS A 175 29.33 -12.71 -5.00
C HIS A 175 28.88 -13.16 -3.60
N LEU A 176 27.77 -13.90 -3.54
CA LEU A 176 27.46 -14.75 -2.40
C LEU A 176 28.53 -15.85 -2.36
N GLY A 177 29.56 -15.60 -1.54
CA GLY A 177 30.59 -16.57 -1.19
C GLY A 177 29.97 -17.71 -0.39
N ARG A 178 29.87 -18.86 -1.05
CA ARG A 178 29.65 -20.19 -0.51
C ARG A 178 30.73 -20.47 0.55
N CYS A 179 30.36 -20.63 1.82
CA CYS A 179 31.21 -21.25 2.83
C CYS A 179 30.56 -22.56 3.27
N GLY A 180 31.25 -23.66 2.99
CA GLY A 180 30.84 -25.02 3.34
C GLY A 180 31.32 -25.44 4.73
N LEU A 181 30.55 -26.37 5.29
CA LEU A 181 30.98 -27.58 6.02
C LEU A 181 32.25 -27.47 6.88
N GLY A 182 32.04 -27.50 8.20
CA GLY A 182 32.99 -27.99 9.19
C GLY A 182 32.27 -28.94 10.14
N SER A 183 32.64 -30.21 10.06
CA SER A 183 32.28 -31.31 10.97
C SER A 183 32.82 -31.09 12.39
N GLY A 184 32.15 -31.70 13.39
CA GLY A 184 32.36 -31.54 14.84
C GLY A 184 33.72 -31.96 15.43
N PRO A 185 33.77 -32.14 16.76
CA PRO A 185 33.32 -33.41 17.31
C PRO A 185 32.45 -33.31 18.57
N GLU A 186 31.94 -34.50 18.93
CA GLU A 186 31.16 -34.88 20.10
C GLU A 186 31.73 -34.42 21.45
N GLU A 187 30.82 -34.11 22.38
CA GLU A 187 30.89 -34.63 23.74
C GLU A 187 29.46 -34.71 24.34
N SER A 188 29.07 -35.90 24.77
CA SER A 188 27.94 -36.18 25.68
C SER A 188 28.45 -35.99 27.12
N VAL A 189 27.69 -35.77 28.20
CA VAL A 189 26.55 -36.51 28.78
C VAL A 189 25.93 -35.66 29.92
N SER A 190 24.68 -35.99 30.30
CA SER A 190 24.05 -35.87 31.65
C SER A 190 23.53 -34.48 32.06
N GLU A 191 22.43 -34.27 32.79
CA GLU A 191 21.23 -35.01 33.25
C GLU A 191 20.38 -33.96 34.03
N PHE A 192 19.05 -34.18 34.13
CA PHE A 192 18.15 -33.65 35.17
C PHE A 192 17.85 -32.12 35.24
N GLU A 193 16.66 -31.60 35.56
CA GLU A 193 15.38 -32.14 36.03
C GLU A 193 14.24 -31.14 35.74
N VAL A 194 13.02 -31.66 35.73
CA VAL A 194 11.74 -30.97 35.61
C VAL A 194 11.35 -30.29 36.92
N LEU A 195 10.89 -29.04 36.87
CA LEU A 195 9.74 -28.52 37.62
C LEU A 195 9.03 -27.44 36.79
#